data_AF-A0A6M4BVL1-F1
#
_entry.id   AF-A0A6M4BVL1-F1
#
_cell.length_a   1.000
_cell.length_b   1.000
_cell.length_c   1.000
_cell.angle_alpha   90.00
_cell.angle_beta   90.00
_cell.angle_gamma   90.00
#
_symmetry.space_group_name_H-M   'P 1'
#
loop_
_entity.id
_entity.type
_entity.pdbx_description
1 polymer ?
#
loop_
_entity_poly.entity_id
_entity_poly.type
_entity_poly.pdbx_seq_one_letter_code
_entity_poly.pdbx_strand_id
1 'polypeptide(L)'
;ILEELKQHIKNFEKFLTEDYKQACAKVTKSEKVYMELIAKNSEFLAWVTKLTICNNILFKLDAIRGILKVYRCYLTFVAPLQWRQKYDESLRGKVASIQFESGEFVTDNDLVETLDIDKTVEIARNELRDPLPARIYFKRPDQMMYLFRSMELQSREYLIQLSKTDIPFRMLQERIKQL
;
A
#
# COMPACT_ATOMS: atom_id res chain seq x y z
N ILE A 1 39.93 -78.27 -16.53
CA ILE A 1 39.56 -77.49 -17.74
C ILE A 1 38.04 -77.42 -17.94
N LEU A 2 37.33 -78.50 -18.31
CA LEU A 2 35.90 -78.41 -18.67
C LEU A 2 34.97 -78.20 -17.46
N GLU A 3 35.27 -78.83 -16.32
CA GLU A 3 34.60 -78.58 -15.02
C GLU A 3 34.82 -77.14 -14.53
N GLU A 4 36.08 -76.67 -14.56
CA GLU A 4 36.46 -75.32 -14.12
C GLU A 4 35.79 -74.24 -14.97
N LEU A 5 35.65 -74.46 -16.28
CA LEU A 5 34.97 -73.55 -17.19
C LEU A 5 33.47 -73.46 -16.86
N LYS A 6 32.81 -74.58 -16.58
CA LYS A 6 31.40 -74.60 -16.13
C LYS A 6 31.22 -73.86 -14.80
N GLN A 7 32.16 -74.02 -13.88
CA GLN A 7 32.15 -73.31 -12.60
C GLN A 7 32.32 -71.80 -12.77
N HIS A 8 33.21 -71.39 -13.68
CA HIS A 8 33.43 -69.98 -14.01
C HIS A 8 32.21 -69.34 -14.66
N ILE A 9 31.55 -70.04 -15.60
CA ILE A 9 30.30 -69.58 -16.23
C ILE A 9 29.21 -69.40 -15.16
N LYS A 10 29.05 -70.37 -14.26
CA LYS A 10 28.06 -70.30 -13.17
C LYS A 10 28.33 -69.14 -12.20
N ASN A 11 29.61 -68.88 -11.90
CA ASN A 11 30.01 -67.76 -11.06
C ASN A 11 29.77 -66.41 -11.75
N PHE A 12 30.00 -66.33 -13.07
CA PHE A 12 29.75 -65.13 -13.86
C PHE A 12 28.26 -64.84 -14.01
N GLU A 13 27.43 -65.85 -14.24
CA GLU A 13 25.97 -65.74 -14.24
C GLU A 13 25.43 -65.26 -12.88
N LYS A 14 26.01 -65.77 -11.78
CA LYS A 14 25.68 -65.31 -10.43
C LYS A 14 26.09 -63.86 -10.19
N PHE A 15 27.27 -63.46 -10.64
CA PHE A 15 27.74 -62.08 -10.56
C PHE A 15 26.83 -61.13 -11.35
N LEU A 16 26.47 -61.48 -12.60
CA LEU A 16 25.56 -60.69 -13.42
C LEU A 16 24.18 -60.54 -12.77
N THR A 17 23.65 -61.60 -12.17
CA THR A 17 22.35 -61.51 -11.49
C THR A 17 22.39 -60.71 -10.19
N GLU A 18 23.49 -60.77 -9.43
CA GLU A 18 23.68 -59.92 -8.25
C GLU A 18 23.88 -58.45 -8.62
N ASP A 19 24.69 -58.16 -9.65
CA ASP A 19 24.92 -56.80 -10.13
C ASP A 19 23.64 -56.17 -10.70
N TYR A 20 22.89 -56.93 -11.51
CA TYR A 20 21.58 -56.50 -12.00
C TYR A 20 20.60 -56.20 -10.87
N LYS A 21 20.53 -57.06 -9.83
CA LYS A 21 19.70 -56.81 -8.65
C LYS A 21 20.12 -55.54 -7.91
N GLN A 22 21.42 -55.31 -7.75
CA GLN A 22 21.94 -54.10 -7.11
C GLN A 22 21.64 -52.85 -7.93
N ALA A 23 21.79 -52.91 -9.25
CA ALA A 23 21.46 -51.82 -10.17
C ALA A 23 19.97 -51.49 -10.12
N CYS A 24 19.09 -52.49 -10.21
CA CYS A 24 17.64 -52.30 -10.06
C CYS A 24 17.29 -51.70 -8.69
N ALA A 25 17.89 -52.18 -7.60
CA ALA A 25 17.66 -51.62 -6.28
C ALA A 25 18.08 -50.15 -6.16
N LYS A 26 19.19 -49.75 -6.81
CA LYS A 26 19.62 -48.35 -6.90
C LYS A 26 18.65 -47.50 -7.71
N VAL A 27 18.19 -48.01 -8.86
CA VAL A 27 17.20 -47.33 -9.72
C VAL A 27 15.89 -47.11 -8.94
N THR A 28 15.35 -48.15 -8.31
CA THR A 28 14.10 -48.04 -7.53
C THR A 28 14.23 -47.05 -6.36
N LYS A 29 15.39 -46.99 -5.69
CA LYS A 29 15.64 -45.97 -4.66
C LYS A 29 15.67 -44.57 -5.26
N SER A 30 16.34 -44.40 -6.41
CA SER A 30 16.41 -43.12 -7.11
C SER A 30 15.03 -42.65 -7.58
N GLU A 31 14.19 -43.55 -8.10
CA GLU A 31 12.82 -43.26 -8.50
C GLU A 31 11.96 -42.81 -7.33
N LYS A 32 12.08 -43.47 -6.17
CA LYS A 32 11.36 -43.05 -4.95
C LYS A 32 11.74 -41.63 -4.52
N VAL A 33 13.04 -41.34 -4.45
CA VAL A 33 13.53 -40.00 -4.09
C VAL A 33 13.08 -38.96 -5.11
N TYR A 34 13.09 -39.31 -6.41
CA TYR A 34 12.62 -38.42 -7.47
C TYR A 34 11.12 -38.11 -7.35
N MET A 35 10.29 -39.11 -7.05
CA MET A 35 8.86 -38.92 -6.82
C MET A 35 8.58 -38.04 -5.59
N GLU A 36 9.31 -38.25 -4.49
CA GLU A 36 9.22 -37.40 -3.30
C GLU A 36 9.65 -35.96 -3.60
N LEU A 37 10.71 -35.78 -4.39
CA LEU A 37 11.18 -34.47 -4.83
C LEU A 37 10.14 -33.74 -5.68
N ILE A 38 9.48 -34.44 -6.61
CA ILE A 38 8.38 -33.87 -7.41
C ILE A 38 7.24 -33.41 -6.49
N ALA A 39 6.85 -34.25 -5.53
CA ALA A 39 5.77 -33.91 -4.59
C ALA A 39 6.13 -32.69 -3.73
N LYS A 40 7.38 -32.60 -3.24
CA LYS A 40 7.83 -31.42 -2.49
C LYS A 40 7.97 -30.17 -3.35
N ASN A 41 8.38 -30.31 -4.60
CA ASN A 41 8.45 -29.19 -5.53
C ASN A 41 7.05 -28.63 -5.84
N SER A 42 6.04 -29.49 -6.00
CA SER A 42 4.67 -29.03 -6.23
C SER A 42 4.08 -28.32 -5.00
N GLU A 43 4.33 -28.84 -3.79
CA GLU A 43 3.98 -28.15 -2.54
C GLU A 43 4.65 -26.77 -2.45
N PHE A 44 5.95 -26.69 -2.74
CA PHE A 44 6.70 -25.43 -2.71
C PHE A 44 6.14 -24.41 -3.70
N LEU A 45 5.87 -24.81 -4.95
CA LEU A 45 5.26 -23.93 -5.95
C LEU A 45 3.88 -23.43 -5.53
N ALA A 46 3.09 -24.27 -4.84
CA ALA A 46 1.81 -23.85 -4.28
C ALA A 46 1.99 -22.76 -3.20
N TRP A 47 2.99 -22.90 -2.32
CA TRP A 47 3.32 -21.87 -1.32
C TRP A 47 3.81 -20.57 -1.95
N VAL A 48 4.70 -20.64 -2.93
CA VAL A 48 5.19 -19.45 -3.66
C VAL A 48 4.03 -18.72 -4.34
N THR A 49 3.12 -19.46 -4.96
CA THR A 49 1.93 -18.88 -5.61
C THR A 49 1.04 -18.17 -4.60
N LYS A 50 0.76 -18.81 -3.44
CA LYS A 50 -0.01 -18.18 -2.36
C LYS A 50 0.67 -16.91 -1.85
N LEU A 51 1.98 -16.95 -1.64
CA LEU A 51 2.75 -15.80 -1.19
C LEU A 51 2.66 -14.63 -2.18
N THR A 52 2.84 -14.90 -3.48
CA THR A 52 2.69 -13.89 -4.54
C THR A 52 1.31 -13.26 -4.56
N ILE A 53 0.25 -14.07 -4.39
CA ILE A 53 -1.13 -13.56 -4.32
C ILE A 53 -1.31 -12.65 -3.10
N CYS A 54 -0.86 -13.08 -1.93
CA CYS A 54 -0.94 -12.28 -0.70
C CYS A 54 -0.19 -10.95 -0.83
N ASN A 55 1.02 -10.97 -1.40
CA ASN A 55 1.82 -9.78 -1.66
C ASN A 55 1.10 -8.79 -2.58
N ASN A 56 0.52 -9.28 -3.68
CA ASN A 56 -0.28 -8.45 -4.58
C ASN A 56 -1.50 -7.83 -3.91
N ILE A 57 -2.17 -8.57 -3.03
CA ILE A 57 -3.30 -8.05 -2.24
C ILE A 57 -2.81 -6.95 -1.31
N LEU A 58 -1.70 -7.16 -0.61
CA LEU A 58 -1.12 -6.17 0.31
C LEU A 58 -0.76 -4.87 -0.42
N PHE A 59 -0.09 -4.95 -1.58
CA PHE A 59 0.25 -3.76 -2.37
C PHE A 59 -1.00 -2.97 -2.79
N LYS A 60 -2.06 -3.65 -3.25
CA LYS A 60 -3.31 -2.98 -3.61
C LYS A 60 -3.97 -2.31 -2.42
N LEU A 61 -4.02 -3.00 -1.27
CA LEU A 61 -4.62 -2.45 -0.06
C LEU A 61 -3.84 -1.24 0.46
N ASP A 62 -2.51 -1.29 0.41
CA ASP A 62 -1.67 -0.17 0.83
C ASP A 62 -1.85 1.05 -0.09
N ALA A 63 -1.91 0.84 -1.41
CA ALA A 63 -2.20 1.91 -2.35
C ALA A 63 -3.57 2.57 -2.10
N ILE A 64 -4.62 1.75 -1.92
CA ILE A 64 -5.97 2.25 -1.57
C ILE A 64 -5.93 3.02 -0.24
N ARG A 65 -5.23 2.48 0.76
CA ARG A 65 -5.07 3.11 2.07
C ARG A 65 -4.36 4.46 1.98
N GLY A 66 -3.31 4.57 1.16
CA GLY A 66 -2.62 5.82 0.88
C GLY A 66 -3.57 6.89 0.35
N ILE A 67 -4.35 6.55 -0.68
CA ILE A 67 -5.37 7.44 -1.26
C ILE A 67 -6.41 7.85 -0.21
N LEU A 68 -6.93 6.91 0.58
CA LEU A 68 -7.92 7.19 1.62
C LEU A 68 -7.37 8.12 2.71
N LYS A 69 -6.08 8.00 3.07
CA LYS A 69 -5.42 8.94 3.99
C LYS A 69 -5.40 10.35 3.41
N VAL A 70 -5.03 10.52 2.14
CA VAL A 70 -5.03 11.83 1.47
C VAL A 70 -6.44 12.44 1.49
N TYR A 71 -7.47 11.67 1.16
CA TYR A 71 -8.86 12.15 1.24
C TYR A 71 -9.28 12.49 2.67
N ARG A 72 -8.89 11.71 3.67
CA ARG A 72 -9.16 12.03 5.08
C ARG A 72 -8.51 13.34 5.48
N CYS A 73 -7.25 13.56 5.11
CA CYS A 73 -6.53 14.81 5.38
C CYS A 73 -7.26 16.00 4.75
N TYR A 74 -7.66 15.87 3.48
CA TYR A 74 -8.41 16.90 2.78
C TYR A 74 -9.77 17.20 3.44
N LEU A 75 -10.57 16.17 3.75
CA LEU A 75 -11.87 16.35 4.40
C LEU A 75 -11.73 16.99 5.79
N THR A 76 -10.67 16.68 6.51
CA THR A 76 -10.36 17.29 7.81
C THR A 76 -9.98 18.76 7.62
N PHE A 77 -9.14 19.07 6.62
CA PHE A 77 -8.71 20.42 6.30
C PHE A 77 -9.87 21.35 5.94
N VAL A 78 -10.85 20.87 5.18
CA VAL A 78 -12.03 21.66 4.80
C VAL A 78 -13.04 21.81 5.94
N ALA A 79 -12.97 20.97 6.99
CA ALA A 79 -13.89 21.04 8.11
C ALA A 79 -13.74 22.35 8.93
N PRO A 80 -14.79 22.81 9.63
CA PRO A 80 -14.71 24.00 10.45
C PRO A 80 -13.63 23.89 11.53
N LEU A 81 -12.96 25.00 11.83
CA LEU A 81 -11.84 25.04 12.79
C LEU A 81 -12.26 24.52 14.18
N GLN A 82 -13.46 24.88 14.64
CA GLN A 82 -13.99 24.42 15.94
C GLN A 82 -14.14 22.90 16.02
N TRP A 83 -14.43 22.25 14.90
CA TRP A 83 -14.52 20.80 14.82
C TRP A 83 -13.12 20.19 14.78
N ARG A 84 -12.22 20.74 13.97
CA ARG A 84 -10.81 20.32 13.91
C ARG A 84 -10.12 20.38 15.27
N GLN A 85 -10.29 21.46 16.04
CA GLN A 85 -9.70 21.57 17.39
C GLN A 85 -10.09 20.41 18.35
N LYS A 86 -11.20 19.72 18.08
CA LYS A 86 -11.66 18.58 18.88
C LYS A 86 -11.23 17.22 18.31
N TYR A 87 -11.11 17.12 16.99
CA TYR A 87 -11.03 15.82 16.29
C TYR A 87 -9.83 15.67 15.33
N ASP A 88 -9.15 16.76 14.99
CA ASP A 88 -7.94 16.75 14.16
C ASP A 88 -6.71 16.50 15.02
N GLU A 89 -5.91 15.51 14.64
CA GLU A 89 -4.71 15.05 15.33
C GLU A 89 -3.66 16.16 15.47
N SER A 90 -3.53 16.99 14.44
CA SER A 90 -2.52 18.05 14.38
C SER A 90 -2.85 19.26 15.25
N LEU A 91 -4.16 19.53 15.42
CA LEU A 91 -4.72 20.74 16.03
C LEU A 91 -5.37 20.50 17.41
N ARG A 92 -5.55 19.24 17.83
CA ARG A 92 -6.19 18.91 19.10
C ARG A 92 -5.47 19.56 20.28
N GLY A 93 -6.19 20.39 21.03
CA GLY A 93 -5.67 21.07 22.22
C GLY A 93 -4.77 22.29 21.96
N LYS A 94 -4.56 22.68 20.70
CA LYS A 94 -3.83 23.91 20.36
C LYS A 94 -4.81 25.09 20.18
N VAL A 95 -4.51 26.21 20.83
CA VAL A 95 -5.31 27.46 20.77
C VAL A 95 -4.81 28.40 19.66
N ALA A 96 -3.75 28.02 18.92
CA ALA A 96 -3.06 28.93 18.02
C ALA A 96 -3.62 28.96 16.58
N SER A 97 -3.51 30.16 16.01
CA SER A 97 -3.88 30.64 14.68
C SER A 97 -3.58 29.70 13.53
N ILE A 98 -4.52 29.63 12.58
CA ILE A 98 -4.42 29.58 11.10
C ILE A 98 -2.98 29.55 10.53
N GLN A 99 -2.13 28.64 10.95
CA GLN A 99 -0.92 28.25 10.25
C GLN A 99 -1.33 27.04 9.43
N PHE A 100 -1.94 27.33 8.28
CA PHE A 100 -2.18 26.31 7.28
C PHE A 100 -0.83 26.01 6.64
N GLU A 101 -0.25 24.85 6.94
CA GLU A 101 0.71 24.27 6.02
C GLU A 101 -0.07 23.97 4.73
N SER A 102 0.13 24.83 3.72
CA SER A 102 -0.42 24.63 2.38
C SER A 102 0.38 23.53 1.68
N GLY A 103 0.32 22.31 2.22
CA GLY A 103 0.78 21.13 1.51
C GLY A 103 -0.17 20.85 0.35
N GLU A 104 0.38 20.45 -0.79
CA GLU A 104 -0.45 19.93 -1.88
C GLU A 104 -1.02 18.57 -1.46
N PHE A 105 -2.34 18.39 -1.64
CA PHE A 105 -2.98 17.07 -1.48
C PHE A 105 -2.72 16.25 -2.74
N VAL A 106 -1.50 15.75 -2.87
CA VAL A 106 -1.12 14.94 -4.03
C VAL A 106 -1.50 13.49 -3.76
N THR A 107 -2.39 12.95 -4.59
CA THR A 107 -2.52 11.50 -4.76
C THR A 107 -1.52 11.10 -5.83
N ASP A 108 -0.24 10.94 -5.48
CA ASP A 108 0.72 10.47 -6.46
C ASP A 108 0.33 9.06 -6.89
N ASN A 109 0.16 8.89 -8.21
CA ASN A 109 -0.02 7.58 -8.84
C ASN A 109 1.27 6.74 -8.75
N ASP A 110 2.38 7.31 -8.27
CA ASP A 110 3.68 6.68 -8.09
C ASP A 110 3.90 6.16 -6.65
N LEU A 111 2.89 5.49 -6.07
CA LEU A 111 3.00 4.70 -4.83
C LEU A 111 3.88 3.43 -4.99
N VAL A 112 4.88 3.48 -5.86
CA VAL A 112 5.89 2.42 -6.08
C VAL A 112 7.14 2.67 -5.22
N GLU A 113 7.13 3.65 -4.30
CA GLU A 113 8.31 3.93 -3.47
C GLU A 113 8.56 2.90 -2.34
N THR A 114 7.58 2.03 -2.02
CA THR A 114 7.76 0.95 -1.05
C THR A 114 7.52 -0.43 -1.67
N LEU A 115 8.52 -0.91 -2.42
CA LEU A 115 8.63 -2.31 -2.84
C LEU A 115 8.89 -3.28 -1.67
N ASP A 116 9.20 -2.75 -0.48
CA ASP A 116 9.46 -3.55 0.72
C ASP A 116 8.17 -3.79 1.52
N ILE A 117 7.62 -5.00 1.36
CA ILE A 117 6.38 -5.45 1.98
C ILE A 117 6.53 -5.50 3.51
N ASP A 118 7.69 -5.91 4.01
CA ASP A 118 7.90 -6.06 5.45
C ASP A 118 7.86 -4.69 6.13
N LYS A 119 8.52 -3.70 5.53
CA LYS A 119 8.45 -2.31 5.98
C LYS A 119 7.02 -1.75 5.92
N THR A 120 6.28 -2.02 4.85
CA THR A 120 4.87 -1.59 4.72
C THR A 120 3.99 -2.20 5.82
N VAL A 121 4.17 -3.48 6.11
CA VAL A 121 3.44 -4.18 7.18
C VAL A 121 3.81 -3.61 8.56
N GLU A 122 5.09 -3.31 8.81
CA GLU A 122 5.51 -2.70 10.07
C GLU A 122 4.92 -1.30 10.28
N ILE A 123 4.96 -0.45 9.26
CA ILE A 123 4.38 0.90 9.31
C ILE A 123 2.87 0.79 9.57
N ALA A 124 2.16 -0.04 8.81
CA ALA A 124 0.73 -0.25 8.98
C ALA A 124 0.40 -0.79 10.38
N ARG A 125 1.20 -1.72 10.91
CA ARG A 125 1.03 -2.28 12.25
C ARG A 125 1.18 -1.22 13.34
N ASN A 126 2.16 -0.33 13.21
CA ASN A 126 2.37 0.75 14.16
C ASN A 126 1.22 1.76 14.13
N GLU A 127 0.76 2.15 12.93
CA GLU A 127 -0.34 3.10 12.76
C GLU A 127 -1.70 2.52 13.18
N LEU A 128 -1.93 1.22 13.00
CA LEU A 128 -3.17 0.54 13.37
C LEU A 128 -3.19 0.05 14.83
N ARG A 129 -2.12 0.27 15.60
CA ARG A 129 -2.03 -0.19 17.00
C ARG A 129 -3.00 0.55 17.93
N ASP A 130 -3.17 1.85 17.71
CA ASP A 130 -4.11 2.69 18.45
C ASP A 130 -4.84 3.65 17.48
N PRO A 131 -5.77 3.11 16.67
CA PRO A 131 -6.42 3.90 15.66
C PRO A 131 -7.41 4.86 16.30
N LEU A 132 -7.27 6.14 15.99
CA LEU A 132 -8.23 7.13 16.42
C LEU A 132 -9.62 6.88 15.81
N PRO A 133 -10.70 7.32 16.48
CA PRO A 133 -12.05 7.12 15.98
C PRO A 133 -12.21 7.73 14.58
N ALA A 134 -12.68 6.95 13.62
CA ALA A 134 -13.00 7.41 12.28
C ALA A 134 -14.18 8.40 12.33
N ARG A 135 -13.87 9.69 12.48
CA ARG A 135 -14.85 10.78 12.52
C ARG A 135 -14.65 11.65 11.30
N ILE A 136 -15.74 11.92 10.60
CA ILE A 136 -15.81 12.84 9.47
C ILE A 136 -16.85 13.91 9.78
N TYR A 137 -16.54 15.15 9.43
CA TYR A 137 -17.47 16.27 9.61
C TYR A 137 -18.62 16.20 8.59
N PHE A 138 -18.26 16.07 7.31
CA PHE A 138 -19.22 15.93 6.22
C PHE A 138 -19.71 14.48 6.16
N LYS A 139 -20.99 14.25 6.46
CA LYS A 139 -21.61 12.92 6.39
C LYS A 139 -22.15 12.59 5.01
N ARG A 140 -22.46 13.62 4.22
CA ARG A 140 -23.03 13.50 2.89
C ARG A 140 -22.27 14.42 1.92
N PRO A 141 -22.07 14.03 0.65
CA PRO A 141 -21.33 14.83 -0.33
C PRO A 141 -21.97 16.19 -0.64
N ASP A 142 -23.31 16.28 -0.55
CA ASP A 142 -24.05 17.52 -0.76
C ASP A 142 -23.67 18.64 0.21
N GLN A 143 -23.31 18.30 1.46
CA GLN A 143 -22.83 19.25 2.46
C GLN A 143 -21.52 19.92 2.03
N MET A 144 -20.64 19.16 1.37
CA MET A 144 -19.37 19.65 0.85
C MET A 144 -19.57 20.51 -0.41
N MET A 145 -20.44 20.06 -1.32
CA MET A 145 -20.82 20.83 -2.50
C MET A 145 -21.44 22.18 -2.13
N TYR A 146 -22.25 22.23 -1.07
CA TYR A 146 -22.82 23.46 -0.55
C TYR A 146 -21.73 24.44 -0.07
N LEU A 147 -20.70 23.93 0.61
CA LEU A 147 -19.57 24.74 1.06
C LEU A 147 -18.79 25.32 -0.13
N PHE A 148 -18.49 24.52 -1.16
CA PHE A 148 -17.82 25.04 -2.36
C PHE A 148 -18.63 26.10 -3.09
N ARG A 149 -19.93 25.89 -3.27
CA ARG A 149 -20.82 26.90 -3.88
C ARG A 149 -20.87 28.19 -3.06
N SER A 150 -20.85 28.07 -1.74
CA SER A 150 -20.84 29.23 -0.85
C SER A 150 -19.51 29.98 -0.92
N MET A 151 -18.38 29.28 -0.97
CA MET A 151 -17.05 29.87 -1.17
C MET A 151 -16.92 30.55 -2.52
N GLU A 152 -17.44 29.93 -3.58
CA GLU A 152 -17.49 30.51 -4.93
C GLU A 152 -18.29 31.81 -4.93
N LEU A 153 -19.48 31.82 -4.32
CA LEU A 153 -20.32 33.00 -4.23
C LEU A 153 -19.65 34.13 -3.43
N GLN A 154 -19.03 33.79 -2.29
CA GLN A 154 -18.27 34.75 -1.48
C GLN A 154 -17.09 35.33 -2.26
N SER A 155 -16.36 34.48 -2.99
CA SER A 155 -15.22 34.92 -3.81
C SER A 155 -15.68 35.84 -4.94
N ARG A 156 -16.80 35.52 -5.60
CA ARG A 156 -17.40 36.35 -6.63
C ARG A 156 -17.83 37.71 -6.08
N GLU A 157 -18.55 37.72 -4.97
CA GLU A 157 -19.01 38.98 -4.35
C GLU A 157 -17.82 39.82 -3.88
N TYR A 158 -16.80 39.20 -3.29
CA TYR A 158 -15.56 39.87 -2.92
C TYR A 158 -14.90 40.57 -4.12
N LEU A 159 -14.77 39.89 -5.26
CA LEU A 159 -14.21 40.48 -6.49
C LEU A 159 -15.07 41.64 -7.03
N ILE A 160 -16.40 41.53 -6.94
CA ILE A 160 -17.32 42.62 -7.32
C ILE A 160 -17.11 43.82 -6.40
N GLN A 161 -17.03 43.61 -5.08
CA GLN A 161 -16.78 44.70 -4.14
C GLN A 161 -15.41 45.34 -4.39
N LEU A 162 -14.37 44.53 -4.61
CA LEU A 162 -13.03 45.01 -4.93
C LEU A 162 -13.06 45.93 -6.16
N SER A 163 -13.72 45.52 -7.25
CA SER A 163 -13.82 46.33 -8.46
C SER A 163 -14.61 47.63 -8.26
N LYS A 164 -15.67 47.62 -7.43
CA LYS A 164 -16.42 48.83 -7.07
C LYS A 164 -15.62 49.78 -6.19
N THR A 165 -14.82 49.24 -5.27
CA THR A 165 -14.06 50.02 -4.28
C THR A 165 -12.70 50.50 -4.79
N ASP A 166 -12.17 49.95 -5.90
CA ASP A 166 -10.85 50.32 -6.43
C ASP A 166 -10.74 51.82 -6.76
N ILE A 167 -11.73 52.38 -7.46
CA ILE A 167 -11.74 53.82 -7.80
C ILE A 167 -11.85 54.69 -6.54
N PRO A 168 -12.84 54.51 -5.65
CA PRO A 168 -12.90 55.25 -4.39
C PRO A 168 -11.63 55.15 -3.54
N PHE A 169 -11.00 53.97 -3.50
CA PHE A 169 -9.79 53.73 -2.73
C PHE A 169 -8.60 54.51 -3.30
N ARG A 170 -8.42 54.55 -4.63
CA ARG A 170 -7.37 55.36 -5.28
C ARG A 170 -7.57 56.85 -5.03
N MET A 171 -8.81 57.35 -5.15
CA MET A 171 -9.13 58.75 -4.86
C MET A 171 -8.84 59.12 -3.40
N LEU A 172 -9.13 58.22 -2.46
CA LEU A 172 -8.81 58.41 -1.05
C LEU A 172 -7.29 58.44 -0.82
N GLN A 173 -6.53 57.51 -1.42
CA GLN A 173 -5.07 57.49 -1.35
C GLN A 173 -4.43 58.75 -1.94
N GLU A 174 -4.94 59.26 -3.07
CA GLU A 174 -4.46 60.51 -3.67
C GLU A 174 -4.68 61.70 -2.75
N ARG A 175 -5.87 61.81 -2.13
CA ARG A 175 -6.14 62.88 -1.16
C ARG A 175 -5.29 62.78 0.10
N ILE A 176 -5.03 61.57 0.60
CA ILE A 176 -4.14 61.38 1.76
C ILE A 176 -2.70 61.80 1.44
N LYS A 177 -2.22 61.59 0.21
CA LYS A 177 -0.89 62.04 -0.23
C LYS A 177 -0.76 63.57 -0.39
N GLN A 178 -1.88 64.28 -0.48
CA GLN A 178 -1.92 65.75 -0.61
C GLN A 178 -2.04 66.47 0.75
N LEU A 179 -2.21 65.71 1.84
CA LEU A 179 -2.17 66.18 3.23
C LEU A 179 -0.75 66.02 3.79
#